data_AF-A0A934D9C2-F1
#
_entry.id   AF-A0A934D9C2-F1
#
_cell.length_a   1.000
_cell.length_b   1.000
_cell.length_c   1.000
_cell.angle_alpha   90.00
_cell.angle_beta   90.00
_cell.angle_gamma   90.00
#
_symmetry.space_group_name_H-M   'P 1'
#
loop_
_entity.id
_entity.type
_entity.pdbx_description
1 polymer ?
#
loop_
_entity_poly.entity_id
_entity_poly.type
_entity_poly.pdbx_seq_one_letter_code
_entity_poly.pdbx_strand_id
1 'polypeptide(L)'
;LSLSAGILGIYLFLKKKKNWKIFMFYVLCFMFSLFMASFYSQFIWDRIKPLWYLQFPWRFLVFAALFSSLLSGGFISKLYDKFKKQKIIQGIIVVVPISLVIILNKDYFLPARHLAMTDKDYTNKEELNWRVSKMSFEYVPYGIATVLSDIQTTQVDIKKEELPDKPFEVSSGIKVVNQEILPHIKKFLVEGDGGKLTINTYYFPGWEVKIDGQKVKIDDNNKFKLMTVEVPKGEHWVEAQFMNTPIRNLANILTVASFLSLLILIFLPEYRRKSA
;
A
#
# COMPACT_ATOMS: atom_id res chain seq x y z
N LEU A 1 21.79 7.27 -18.70
CA LEU A 1 22.26 8.58 -18.19
C LEU A 1 22.59 8.60 -16.69
N SER A 2 22.03 7.72 -15.85
CA SER A 2 22.23 7.71 -14.40
C SER A 2 23.60 7.18 -13.92
N LEU A 3 24.16 6.16 -14.59
CA LEU A 3 25.44 5.53 -14.21
C LEU A 3 26.65 6.45 -14.45
N SER A 4 26.69 7.19 -15.57
CA SER A 4 27.78 8.12 -15.90
C SER A 4 27.77 9.39 -15.03
N ALA A 5 26.59 9.88 -14.63
CA ALA A 5 26.46 10.97 -13.67
C ALA A 5 26.89 10.56 -12.25
N GLY A 6 26.68 9.29 -11.86
CA GLY A 6 27.15 8.74 -10.58
C GLY A 6 28.68 8.71 -10.46
N ILE A 7 29.37 8.26 -11.51
CA ILE A 7 30.85 8.14 -11.52
C ILE A 7 31.52 9.52 -11.50
N LEU A 8 30.98 10.50 -12.24
CA LEU A 8 31.51 11.87 -12.23
C LEU A 8 31.13 12.64 -10.96
N GLY A 9 29.97 12.31 -10.35
CA GLY A 9 29.56 12.75 -9.03
C GLY A 9 30.54 12.31 -7.94
N ILE A 10 30.98 11.05 -7.96
CA ILE A 10 32.02 10.51 -7.06
C ILE A 10 33.30 11.38 -7.16
N TYR A 11 33.78 11.67 -8.36
CA TYR A 11 34.99 12.47 -8.59
C TYR A 11 34.89 13.91 -8.05
N LEU A 12 33.75 14.59 -8.24
CA LEU A 12 33.54 15.96 -7.74
C LEU A 12 33.17 16.02 -6.25
N PHE A 13 32.73 14.91 -5.65
CA PHE A 13 32.41 14.83 -4.21
C PHE A 13 33.61 14.53 -3.31
N LEU A 14 34.62 13.86 -3.83
CA LEU A 14 35.85 13.52 -3.12
C LEU A 14 36.70 14.74 -2.68
N LYS A 15 36.45 15.94 -3.21
CA LYS A 15 37.25 17.15 -2.89
C LYS A 15 36.88 17.89 -1.59
N LYS A 16 35.78 17.58 -0.89
CA LYS A 16 35.44 18.19 0.42
C LYS A 16 34.97 17.15 1.44
N LYS A 17 35.79 16.90 2.48
CA LYS A 17 35.57 15.89 3.55
C LYS A 17 34.22 15.98 4.27
N LYS A 18 33.58 17.16 4.34
CA LYS A 18 32.39 17.39 5.19
C LYS A 18 31.12 16.67 4.73
N ASN A 19 30.92 16.48 3.42
CA ASN A 19 29.64 15.96 2.90
C ASN A 19 29.75 14.55 2.29
N TRP A 20 30.95 13.96 2.23
CA TRP A 20 31.19 12.66 1.59
C TRP A 20 30.33 11.53 2.19
N LYS A 21 30.13 11.54 3.51
CA LYS A 21 29.30 10.53 4.20
C LYS A 21 27.85 10.55 3.71
N ILE A 22 27.27 11.74 3.51
CA ILE A 22 25.88 11.89 3.02
C ILE A 22 25.78 11.42 1.57
N PHE A 23 26.76 11.79 0.74
CA PHE A 23 26.80 11.32 -0.64
C PHE A 23 26.91 9.79 -0.73
N MET A 24 27.83 9.19 0.03
CA MET A 24 27.98 7.74 0.09
C MET A 24 26.72 7.05 0.60
N PHE A 25 26.03 7.64 1.58
CA PHE A 25 24.74 7.14 2.04
C PHE A 25 23.72 7.08 0.90
N TYR A 26 23.55 8.16 0.12
CA TYR A 26 22.63 8.15 -1.03
C TYR A 26 23.05 7.17 -2.12
N VAL A 27 24.35 7.02 -2.39
CA VAL A 27 24.85 6.01 -3.34
C VAL A 27 24.52 4.60 -2.85
N LEU A 28 24.77 4.29 -1.57
CA LEU A 28 24.45 2.99 -0.99
C LEU A 28 22.95 2.71 -1.04
N CYS A 29 22.10 3.68 -0.68
CA CYS A 29 20.66 3.53 -0.76
C CYS A 29 20.17 3.32 -2.21
N PHE A 30 20.74 4.05 -3.17
CA PHE A 30 20.46 3.86 -4.59
C PHE A 30 20.83 2.45 -5.06
N MET A 31 22.06 2.01 -4.76
CA MET A 31 22.55 0.67 -5.14
C MET A 31 21.76 -0.44 -4.46
N PHE A 32 21.43 -0.27 -3.18
CA PHE A 32 20.57 -1.20 -2.44
C PHE A 32 19.17 -1.29 -3.07
N SER A 33 18.58 -0.17 -3.48
CA SER A 33 17.27 -0.15 -4.14
C SER A 33 17.30 -0.89 -5.48
N LEU A 34 18.35 -0.71 -6.29
CA LEU A 34 18.54 -1.45 -7.54
C LEU A 34 18.75 -2.95 -7.29
N PHE A 35 19.53 -3.30 -6.27
CA PHE A 35 19.76 -4.68 -5.88
C PHE A 35 18.45 -5.37 -5.46
N MET A 36 17.64 -4.73 -4.61
CA MET A 36 16.33 -5.24 -4.18
C MET A 36 15.32 -5.36 -5.33
N ALA A 37 15.42 -4.51 -6.36
CA ALA A 37 14.61 -4.61 -7.56
C ALA A 37 15.06 -5.71 -8.54
N SER A 38 16.23 -6.31 -8.31
CA SER A 38 16.85 -7.30 -9.20
C SER A 38 16.69 -8.73 -8.66
N PHE A 39 16.74 -9.70 -9.58
CA PHE A 39 16.70 -11.14 -9.28
C PHE A 39 17.79 -11.59 -8.30
N TYR A 40 18.94 -10.90 -8.26
CA TYR A 40 20.03 -11.21 -7.32
C TYR A 40 19.62 -11.10 -5.84
N SER A 41 18.56 -10.35 -5.53
CA SER A 41 18.05 -10.22 -4.16
C SER A 41 17.04 -11.31 -3.78
N GLN A 42 16.74 -12.28 -4.65
CA GLN A 42 15.69 -13.28 -4.44
C GLN A 42 15.82 -13.98 -3.07
N PHE A 43 17.03 -14.34 -2.64
CA PHE A 43 17.24 -14.99 -1.35
C PHE A 43 16.77 -14.17 -0.13
N ILE A 44 16.70 -12.84 -0.26
CA ILE A 44 16.16 -11.94 0.77
C ILE A 44 14.64 -12.01 0.75
N TRP A 45 14.06 -11.92 -0.45
CA TRP A 45 12.62 -12.02 -0.65
C TRP A 45 12.07 -13.36 -0.13
N ASP A 46 12.73 -14.47 -0.43
CA ASP A 46 12.27 -15.81 -0.02
C ASP A 46 12.30 -16.01 1.51
N ARG A 47 13.20 -15.31 2.22
CA ARG A 47 13.37 -15.45 3.68
C ARG A 47 12.54 -14.44 4.48
N ILE A 48 12.29 -13.25 3.94
CA ILE A 48 11.62 -12.16 4.66
C ILE A 48 10.18 -12.05 4.14
N LYS A 49 9.28 -12.89 4.68
CA LYS A 49 7.85 -12.94 4.30
C LYS A 49 7.14 -11.58 4.29
N PRO A 50 7.39 -10.63 5.21
CA PRO A 50 6.78 -9.31 5.15
C PRO A 50 7.06 -8.53 3.85
N LEU A 51 8.15 -8.84 3.14
CA LEU A 51 8.42 -8.19 1.85
C LEU A 51 7.39 -8.57 0.79
N TRP A 52 6.75 -9.74 0.88
CA TRP A 52 5.77 -10.20 -0.11
C TRP A 52 4.55 -9.28 -0.21
N TYR A 53 4.26 -8.48 0.82
CA TYR A 53 3.22 -7.45 0.77
C TYR A 53 3.54 -6.30 -0.21
N LEU A 54 4.81 -6.12 -0.59
CA LEU A 54 5.18 -5.20 -1.67
C LEU A 54 4.76 -5.74 -3.05
N GLN A 55 4.25 -6.97 -3.15
CA GLN A 55 3.81 -7.70 -4.35
C GLN A 55 4.90 -7.91 -5.41
N PHE A 56 5.69 -6.88 -5.73
CA PHE A 56 6.65 -6.88 -6.82
C PHE A 56 7.99 -6.22 -6.43
N PRO A 57 9.13 -6.87 -6.73
CA PRO A 57 10.46 -6.31 -6.44
C PRO A 57 10.71 -4.95 -7.10
N TRP A 58 10.18 -4.71 -8.29
CA TRP A 58 10.35 -3.44 -9.01
C TRP A 58 9.73 -2.23 -8.29
N ARG A 59 8.92 -2.42 -7.24
CA ARG A 59 8.50 -1.31 -6.37
C ARG A 59 9.68 -0.59 -5.73
N PHE A 60 10.83 -1.25 -5.57
CA PHE A 60 12.07 -0.60 -5.12
C PHE A 60 12.63 0.42 -6.13
N LEU A 61 12.19 0.43 -7.39
CA LEU A 61 12.55 1.46 -8.35
C LEU A 61 12.06 2.86 -7.94
N VAL A 62 11.02 2.96 -7.10
CA VAL A 62 10.57 4.25 -6.51
C VAL A 62 11.70 4.84 -5.66
N PHE A 63 12.34 4.03 -4.82
CA PHE A 63 13.47 4.47 -4.01
C PHE A 63 14.70 4.75 -4.88
N ALA A 64 14.95 3.93 -5.90
CA ALA A 64 16.03 4.18 -6.85
C ALA A 64 15.84 5.52 -7.59
N ALA A 65 14.62 5.86 -7.99
CA ALA A 65 14.28 7.15 -8.61
C ALA A 65 14.51 8.32 -7.63
N LEU A 66 14.08 8.18 -6.38
CA LEU A 66 14.31 9.19 -5.34
C LEU A 66 15.81 9.45 -5.13
N PHE A 67 16.60 8.42 -4.85
CA PHE A 67 18.03 8.61 -4.57
C PHE A 67 18.83 9.03 -5.81
N SER A 68 18.47 8.56 -7.00
CA SER A 68 19.09 9.05 -8.23
C SER A 68 18.78 10.52 -8.51
N SER A 69 17.57 10.99 -8.17
CA SER A 69 17.21 12.42 -8.29
C SER A 69 18.04 13.29 -7.34
N LEU A 70 18.23 12.86 -6.08
CA LEU A 70 19.05 13.55 -5.09
C LEU A 70 20.53 13.60 -5.50
N LEU A 71 21.07 12.49 -6.00
CA LEU A 71 22.44 12.41 -6.52
C LEU A 71 22.62 13.32 -7.74
N SER A 72 21.67 13.29 -8.68
CA SER A 72 21.71 14.13 -9.89
C SER A 72 21.58 15.61 -9.56
N GLY A 73 20.67 15.99 -8.66
CA GLY A 73 20.52 17.37 -8.20
C GLY A 73 21.76 17.88 -7.45
N GLY A 74 22.35 17.04 -6.59
CA GLY A 74 23.60 17.37 -5.91
C GLY A 74 24.78 17.55 -6.89
N PHE A 75 24.83 16.75 -7.95
CA PHE A 75 25.82 16.90 -9.02
C PHE A 75 25.60 18.20 -9.81
N ILE A 76 24.36 18.47 -10.24
CA ILE A 76 23.99 19.69 -10.98
C ILE A 76 24.30 20.93 -10.13
N SER A 77 23.98 20.92 -8.83
CA SER A 77 24.29 22.04 -7.92
C SER A 77 25.79 22.35 -7.87
N LYS A 78 26.65 21.32 -7.79
CA LYS A 78 28.10 21.54 -7.81
C LYS A 78 28.60 22.05 -9.16
N LEU A 79 28.03 21.56 -10.26
CA LEU A 79 28.37 22.03 -11.60
C LEU A 79 27.95 23.49 -11.78
N TYR A 80 26.76 23.85 -11.29
CA TYR A 80 26.22 25.20 -11.27
C TYR A 80 27.11 26.16 -10.47
N ASP A 81 27.58 25.74 -9.29
CA ASP A 81 28.51 26.51 -8.45
C ASP A 81 29.89 26.68 -9.11
N LYS A 82 30.39 25.66 -9.83
CA LYS A 82 31.67 25.73 -10.55
C LYS A 82 31.66 26.83 -11.62
N PHE A 83 30.51 27.04 -12.28
CA PHE A 83 30.34 28.01 -13.36
C PHE A 83 29.60 29.29 -12.91
N LYS A 84 29.73 29.68 -11.63
CA LYS A 84 29.00 30.81 -11.02
C LYS A 84 29.10 32.16 -11.75
N LYS A 85 30.19 32.40 -12.49
CA LYS A 85 30.39 33.64 -13.25
C LYS A 85 29.75 33.62 -14.65
N GLN A 86 29.33 32.46 -15.14
CA GLN A 86 28.89 32.25 -16.53
C GLN A 86 27.38 31.89 -16.57
N LYS A 87 26.51 32.90 -16.48
CA LYS A 87 25.04 32.72 -16.36
C LYS A 87 24.42 31.89 -17.50
N ILE A 88 24.95 32.01 -18.72
CA ILE A 88 24.47 31.23 -19.87
C ILE A 88 24.74 29.73 -19.65
N ILE A 89 25.95 29.37 -19.22
CA ILE A 89 26.33 27.98 -18.96
C ILE A 89 25.50 27.40 -17.80
N GLN A 90 25.21 28.20 -16.78
CA GLN A 90 24.29 27.81 -15.71
C GLN A 90 22.88 27.50 -16.22
N GLY A 91 22.34 28.31 -17.12
CA GLY A 91 21.07 28.05 -17.78
C GLY A 91 21.08 26.73 -18.54
N ILE A 92 22.13 26.47 -19.33
CA ILE A 92 22.30 25.23 -20.10
C ILE A 92 22.35 24.00 -19.18
N ILE A 93 23.11 24.08 -18.07
CA ILE A 93 23.26 22.99 -17.09
C ILE A 93 21.92 22.55 -16.50
N VAL A 94 20.94 23.46 -16.38
CA VAL A 94 19.62 23.17 -15.83
C VAL A 94 18.64 22.78 -16.94
N VAL A 95 18.56 23.57 -18.01
CA VAL A 95 17.55 23.40 -19.06
C VAL A 95 17.80 22.13 -19.87
N VAL A 96 19.04 21.85 -20.27
CA VAL A 96 19.33 20.71 -21.16
C VAL A 96 18.95 19.37 -20.54
N PRO A 97 19.31 19.04 -19.28
CA PRO A 97 18.88 17.78 -18.66
C PRO A 97 17.36 17.67 -18.55
N ILE A 98 16.66 18.75 -18.20
CA ILE A 98 15.19 18.76 -18.09
C ILE A 98 14.57 18.49 -19.47
N SER A 99 14.99 19.23 -20.49
CA SER A 99 14.51 19.04 -21.87
C SER A 99 14.80 17.63 -22.37
N LEU A 100 15.99 17.08 -22.08
CA LEU A 100 16.36 15.72 -22.47
C LEU A 100 15.43 14.68 -21.82
N VAL A 101 15.10 14.82 -20.53
CA VAL A 101 14.16 13.92 -19.86
C VAL A 101 12.79 13.99 -20.51
N ILE A 102 12.27 15.18 -20.82
CA ILE A 102 10.96 15.33 -21.46
C ILE A 102 10.97 14.70 -22.87
N ILE A 103 11.98 15.02 -23.68
CA ILE A 103 12.08 14.54 -25.07
C ILE A 103 12.21 13.02 -25.12
N LEU A 104 13.06 12.43 -24.27
CA LEU A 104 13.27 10.97 -24.23
C LEU A 104 12.05 10.20 -23.71
N ASN A 105 11.17 10.85 -22.96
CA ASN A 105 9.98 10.21 -22.39
C ASN A 105 8.67 10.67 -23.06
N LYS A 106 8.75 11.42 -24.17
CA LYS A 106 7.59 12.02 -24.82
C LYS A 106 6.51 10.98 -25.19
N ASP A 107 6.93 9.79 -25.60
CA ASP A 107 6.03 8.73 -26.08
C ASP A 107 5.24 8.09 -24.92
N TYR A 108 5.73 8.18 -23.68
CA TYR A 108 5.02 7.71 -22.49
C TYR A 108 3.87 8.63 -22.05
N PHE A 109 3.79 9.85 -22.58
CA PHE A 109 2.65 10.75 -22.32
C PHE A 109 1.44 10.44 -23.21
N LEU A 110 1.58 9.53 -24.17
CA LEU A 110 0.48 9.10 -25.03
C LEU A 110 -0.13 7.80 -24.50
N PRO A 111 -1.47 7.68 -24.43
CA PRO A 111 -2.11 6.43 -24.06
C PRO A 111 -1.83 5.38 -25.14
N ALA A 112 -1.54 4.14 -24.72
CA ALA A 112 -1.32 3.03 -25.65
C ALA A 112 -2.56 2.73 -26.52
N ARG A 113 -3.76 2.98 -25.98
CA ARG A 113 -5.04 2.86 -26.69
C ARG A 113 -6.10 3.74 -26.04
N HIS A 114 -7.02 4.25 -26.85
CA HIS A 114 -8.27 4.84 -26.38
C HIS A 114 -9.36 3.78 -26.42
N LEU A 115 -9.97 3.50 -25.28
CA LEU A 115 -11.11 2.61 -25.18
C LEU A 115 -12.39 3.46 -25.18
N ALA A 116 -13.34 3.13 -26.05
CA ALA A 116 -14.68 3.74 -26.04
C ALA A 116 -15.53 3.07 -24.95
N MET A 117 -15.24 3.41 -23.69
CA MET A 117 -15.92 2.86 -22.51
C MET A 117 -16.44 4.01 -21.64
N THR A 118 -17.52 3.76 -20.93
CA THR A 118 -18.11 4.69 -19.97
C THR A 118 -17.83 4.25 -18.54
N ASP A 119 -17.97 5.16 -17.58
CA ASP A 119 -17.81 4.82 -16.15
C ASP A 119 -18.77 3.70 -15.72
N LYS A 120 -19.95 3.60 -16.33
CA LYS A 120 -20.95 2.56 -16.06
C LYS A 120 -20.45 1.16 -16.44
N ASP A 121 -19.59 1.07 -17.44
CA ASP A 121 -19.01 -0.19 -17.90
C ASP A 121 -17.96 -0.73 -16.91
N TYR A 122 -17.48 0.09 -15.97
CA TYR A 122 -16.51 -0.31 -14.95
C TYR A 122 -17.07 -0.33 -13.52
N THR A 123 -18.18 0.36 -13.27
CA THR A 123 -18.77 0.53 -11.93
C THR A 123 -20.02 -0.31 -11.68
N ASN A 124 -20.45 -1.12 -12.65
CA ASN A 124 -21.57 -2.02 -12.44
C ASN A 124 -21.22 -3.18 -11.48
N LYS A 125 -22.24 -3.79 -10.89
CA LYS A 125 -22.07 -4.84 -9.86
C LYS A 125 -21.31 -6.05 -10.37
N GLU A 126 -21.54 -6.48 -11.61
CA GLU A 126 -20.84 -7.63 -12.17
C GLU A 126 -19.35 -7.34 -12.29
N GLU A 127 -19.00 -6.14 -12.73
CA GLU A 127 -17.59 -5.79 -12.93
C GLU A 127 -16.83 -5.65 -11.62
N LEU A 128 -17.44 -5.00 -10.64
CA LEU A 128 -16.83 -4.81 -9.32
C LEU A 128 -16.80 -6.13 -8.51
N ASN A 129 -17.94 -6.81 -8.39
CA ASN A 129 -18.07 -7.96 -7.49
C ASN A 129 -17.52 -9.24 -8.10
N TRP A 130 -17.53 -9.39 -9.43
CA TRP A 130 -17.05 -10.59 -10.09
C TRP A 130 -15.73 -10.38 -10.83
N ARG A 131 -15.69 -9.58 -11.90
CA ARG A 131 -14.49 -9.50 -12.77
C ARG A 131 -13.24 -9.04 -12.02
N VAL A 132 -13.34 -7.92 -11.30
CA VAL A 132 -12.19 -7.33 -10.58
C VAL A 132 -11.83 -8.14 -9.34
N SER A 133 -12.83 -8.53 -8.55
CA SER A 133 -12.60 -9.23 -7.27
C SER A 133 -12.07 -10.65 -7.44
N LYS A 134 -12.46 -11.37 -8.51
CA LYS A 134 -12.04 -12.76 -8.76
C LYS A 134 -10.52 -12.93 -8.88
N MET A 135 -9.83 -11.93 -9.44
CA MET A 135 -8.37 -11.94 -9.60
C MET A 135 -7.61 -11.45 -8.36
N SER A 136 -8.33 -10.93 -7.36
CA SER A 136 -7.78 -10.27 -6.18
C SER A 136 -7.64 -11.24 -5.00
N PHE A 137 -7.13 -12.45 -5.25
CA PHE A 137 -7.07 -13.52 -4.25
C PHE A 137 -6.14 -13.18 -3.07
N GLU A 138 -5.19 -12.26 -3.25
CA GLU A 138 -4.31 -11.79 -2.18
C GLU A 138 -5.04 -10.95 -1.10
N TYR A 139 -6.27 -10.52 -1.39
CA TYR A 139 -7.11 -9.74 -0.49
C TYR A 139 -8.17 -10.57 0.23
N VAL A 140 -8.18 -11.90 0.06
CA VAL A 140 -9.10 -12.77 0.81
C VAL A 140 -8.41 -13.40 2.03
N PRO A 141 -9.14 -13.72 3.10
CA PRO A 141 -8.58 -14.38 4.28
C PRO A 141 -7.83 -15.67 3.97
N TYR A 142 -6.84 -15.95 4.81
CA TYR A 142 -6.17 -17.25 4.79
C TYR A 142 -7.17 -18.38 5.02
N GLY A 143 -7.08 -19.44 4.21
CA GLY A 143 -7.94 -20.63 4.30
C GLY A 143 -9.11 -20.64 3.33
N ILE A 144 -9.32 -19.58 2.53
CA ILE A 144 -10.21 -19.65 1.36
C ILE A 144 -9.50 -20.42 0.25
N ALA A 145 -10.22 -21.35 -0.37
CA ALA A 145 -9.67 -22.17 -1.45
C ALA A 145 -9.37 -21.34 -2.70
N THR A 146 -8.31 -21.73 -3.41
CA THR A 146 -7.89 -21.12 -4.67
C THR A 146 -7.79 -22.18 -5.75
N VAL A 147 -8.09 -21.80 -6.98
CA VAL A 147 -7.98 -22.64 -8.17
C VAL A 147 -7.12 -21.94 -9.23
N LEU A 148 -6.62 -22.71 -10.19
CA LEU A 148 -5.97 -22.14 -11.38
C LEU A 148 -7.04 -21.80 -12.43
N SER A 149 -6.89 -20.65 -13.06
CA SER A 149 -7.66 -20.25 -14.23
C SER A 149 -7.18 -20.98 -15.49
N ASP A 150 -7.91 -20.80 -16.60
CA ASP A 150 -7.55 -21.35 -17.91
C ASP A 150 -6.18 -20.88 -18.41
N ILE A 151 -5.73 -19.70 -17.95
CA ILE A 151 -4.42 -19.10 -18.26
C ILE A 151 -3.37 -19.37 -17.16
N GLN A 152 -3.60 -20.38 -16.32
CA GLN A 152 -2.70 -20.80 -15.22
C GLN A 152 -2.43 -19.71 -14.17
N THR A 153 -3.35 -18.75 -14.01
CA THR A 153 -3.27 -17.77 -12.92
C THR A 153 -4.09 -18.22 -11.72
N THR A 154 -3.60 -17.95 -10.51
CA THR A 154 -4.32 -18.25 -9.27
C THR A 154 -5.52 -17.32 -9.10
N GLN A 155 -6.68 -17.88 -8.78
CA GLN A 155 -7.92 -17.15 -8.50
C GLN A 155 -8.67 -17.81 -7.33
N VAL A 156 -9.64 -17.10 -6.75
CA VAL A 156 -10.48 -17.64 -5.68
C VAL A 156 -11.41 -18.74 -6.21
N ASP A 157 -11.64 -19.79 -5.41
CA ASP A 157 -12.60 -20.87 -5.70
C ASP A 157 -14.03 -20.48 -5.26
N ILE A 158 -14.53 -19.41 -5.87
CA ILE A 158 -15.88 -18.87 -5.64
C ILE A 158 -16.55 -18.78 -6.99
N LYS A 159 -17.77 -19.32 -7.10
CA LYS A 159 -18.59 -19.22 -8.31
C LYS A 159 -19.47 -17.97 -8.27
N LYS A 160 -19.89 -17.48 -9.43
CA LYS A 160 -20.69 -16.25 -9.54
C LYS A 160 -22.04 -16.40 -8.81
N GLU A 161 -22.60 -17.60 -8.81
CA GLU A 161 -23.88 -17.93 -8.18
C GLU A 161 -23.79 -18.00 -6.65
N GLU A 162 -22.58 -18.08 -6.10
CA GLU A 162 -22.34 -18.08 -4.65
C GLU A 162 -22.15 -16.67 -4.08
N LEU A 163 -22.16 -15.64 -4.94
CA LEU A 163 -22.04 -14.26 -4.51
C LEU A 163 -23.32 -13.80 -3.80
N PRO A 164 -23.23 -13.24 -2.59
CA PRO A 164 -24.41 -12.79 -1.88
C PRO A 164 -24.96 -11.49 -2.48
N ASP A 165 -26.28 -11.42 -2.62
CA ASP A 165 -26.98 -10.19 -3.00
C ASP A 165 -27.15 -9.19 -1.85
N LYS A 166 -27.08 -9.70 -0.62
CA LYS A 166 -27.32 -8.95 0.62
C LYS A 166 -26.05 -8.89 1.48
N PRO A 167 -25.92 -7.89 2.35
CA PRO A 167 -24.77 -7.76 3.25
C PRO A 167 -24.77 -8.76 4.43
N PHE A 168 -25.81 -9.57 4.55
CA PHE A 168 -25.94 -10.60 5.58
C PHE A 168 -26.85 -11.75 5.10
N GLU A 169 -26.76 -12.87 5.81
CA GLU A 169 -27.64 -14.03 5.72
C GLU A 169 -28.10 -14.45 7.12
N VAL A 170 -29.31 -14.99 7.22
CA VAL A 170 -29.90 -15.42 8.50
C VAL A 170 -30.39 -16.86 8.40
N SER A 171 -30.25 -17.63 9.49
CA SER A 171 -30.90 -18.94 9.60
C SER A 171 -32.40 -18.80 9.86
N SER A 172 -33.16 -19.87 9.60
CA SER A 172 -34.56 -19.97 10.01
C SER A 172 -34.69 -19.69 11.51
N GLY A 173 -35.49 -18.70 11.89
CA GLY A 173 -35.72 -18.34 13.30
C GLY A 173 -35.39 -16.88 13.64
N ILE A 174 -34.61 -16.17 12.80
CA ILE A 174 -34.33 -14.74 13.00
C ILE A 174 -34.60 -13.93 11.73
N LYS A 175 -34.94 -12.66 11.91
CA LYS A 175 -35.10 -11.66 10.85
C LYS A 175 -34.30 -10.41 11.23
N VAL A 176 -33.71 -9.74 10.23
CA VAL A 176 -33.11 -8.42 10.42
C VAL A 176 -34.17 -7.37 10.10
N VAL A 177 -34.48 -6.51 11.08
CA VAL A 177 -35.55 -5.49 11.00
C VAL A 177 -34.98 -4.11 10.68
N ASN A 178 -33.75 -3.85 11.12
CA ASN A 178 -33.03 -2.61 10.79
C ASN A 178 -31.55 -2.91 10.57
N GLN A 179 -30.89 -2.10 9.74
CA GLN A 179 -29.46 -2.22 9.48
C GLN A 179 -28.80 -0.86 9.22
N GLU A 180 -27.58 -0.72 9.70
CA GLU A 180 -26.67 0.38 9.39
C GLU A 180 -25.34 -0.23 8.95
N ILE A 181 -24.91 0.01 7.71
CA ILE A 181 -23.71 -0.62 7.15
C ILE A 181 -22.75 0.45 6.68
N LEU A 182 -21.63 0.54 7.39
CA LEU A 182 -20.46 1.31 7.05
C LEU A 182 -19.27 0.35 6.81
N PRO A 183 -18.20 0.79 6.14
CA PRO A 183 -17.03 -0.07 5.91
C PRO A 183 -16.38 -0.60 7.20
N HIS A 184 -16.42 0.17 8.29
CA HIS A 184 -15.77 -0.15 9.57
C HIS A 184 -16.74 -0.58 10.68
N ILE A 185 -18.05 -0.41 10.48
CA ILE A 185 -19.11 -0.72 11.44
C ILE A 185 -20.30 -1.30 10.69
N LYS A 186 -20.85 -2.42 11.16
CA LYS A 186 -22.11 -2.98 10.68
C LYS A 186 -23.01 -3.26 11.87
N LYS A 187 -24.20 -2.66 11.88
CA LYS A 187 -25.20 -2.85 12.92
C LYS A 187 -26.43 -3.50 12.31
N PHE A 188 -26.97 -4.47 13.01
CA PHE A 188 -28.19 -5.19 12.65
C PHE A 188 -29.09 -5.26 13.88
N LEU A 189 -30.33 -4.79 13.75
CA LEU A 189 -31.39 -5.11 14.70
C LEU A 189 -32.01 -6.43 14.28
N VAL A 190 -31.85 -7.45 15.10
CA VAL A 190 -32.28 -8.82 14.83
C VAL A 190 -33.40 -9.17 15.80
N GLU A 191 -34.49 -9.75 15.27
CA GLU A 191 -35.61 -10.25 16.05
C GLU A 191 -35.87 -11.72 15.72
N GLY A 192 -36.22 -12.54 16.72
CA GLY A 192 -36.76 -13.88 16.48
C GLY A 192 -36.58 -14.87 17.62
N ASP A 193 -36.69 -16.15 17.29
CA ASP A 193 -36.59 -17.28 18.22
C ASP A 193 -35.14 -17.75 18.47
N GLY A 194 -34.17 -16.99 17.99
CA GLY A 194 -32.74 -17.29 18.05
C GLY A 194 -32.24 -18.03 16.80
N GLY A 195 -30.98 -17.80 16.43
CA GLY A 195 -30.43 -18.32 15.19
C GLY A 195 -29.04 -17.78 14.85
N LYS A 196 -28.57 -18.07 13.64
CA LYS A 196 -27.27 -17.61 13.13
C LYS A 196 -27.43 -16.43 12.21
N LEU A 197 -26.69 -15.35 12.50
CA LEU A 197 -26.49 -14.23 11.59
C LEU A 197 -25.10 -14.37 10.98
N THR A 198 -25.03 -14.54 9.66
CA THR A 198 -23.79 -14.48 8.89
C THR A 198 -23.70 -13.11 8.24
N ILE A 199 -22.62 -12.39 8.52
CA ILE A 199 -22.32 -11.10 7.92
C ILE A 199 -21.47 -11.37 6.67
N ASN A 200 -21.91 -10.89 5.50
CA ASN A 200 -21.21 -11.08 4.22
C ASN A 200 -20.01 -10.13 4.12
N THR A 201 -19.08 -10.33 5.05
CA THR A 201 -17.77 -9.70 5.13
C THR A 201 -16.79 -10.71 5.67
N TYR A 202 -15.69 -10.86 4.96
CA TYR A 202 -14.56 -11.66 5.35
C TYR A 202 -14.07 -11.30 6.75
N TYR A 203 -13.79 -12.33 7.55
CA TYR A 203 -13.14 -12.17 8.83
C TYR A 203 -11.67 -11.80 8.62
N PHE A 204 -11.28 -10.69 9.24
CA PHE A 204 -9.90 -10.24 9.34
C PHE A 204 -9.57 -9.95 10.80
N PRO A 205 -8.32 -10.16 11.24
CA PRO A 205 -7.89 -9.74 12.56
C PRO A 205 -8.21 -8.26 12.81
N GLY A 206 -8.97 -8.01 13.87
CA GLY A 206 -9.46 -6.67 14.23
C GLY A 206 -10.98 -6.53 14.22
N TRP A 207 -11.72 -7.40 13.53
CA TRP A 207 -13.18 -7.42 13.68
C TRP A 207 -13.57 -7.96 15.06
N GLU A 208 -14.43 -7.22 15.75
CA GLU A 208 -15.11 -7.65 16.96
C GLU A 208 -16.62 -7.57 16.74
N VAL A 209 -17.36 -8.56 17.26
CA VAL A 209 -18.83 -8.52 17.24
C VAL A 209 -19.36 -8.45 18.67
N LYS A 210 -20.35 -7.60 18.88
CA LYS A 210 -21.08 -7.45 20.14
C LYS A 210 -22.56 -7.69 19.92
N ILE A 211 -23.19 -8.35 20.88
CA ILE A 211 -24.65 -8.47 20.99
C ILE A 211 -25.07 -7.72 22.25
N ASP A 212 -25.89 -6.69 22.09
CA ASP A 212 -26.31 -5.77 23.17
C ASP A 212 -25.13 -5.25 24.02
N GLY A 213 -24.04 -4.91 23.33
CA GLY A 213 -22.81 -4.38 23.95
C GLY A 213 -21.86 -5.44 24.52
N GLN A 214 -22.28 -6.70 24.64
CA GLN A 214 -21.43 -7.79 25.12
C GLN A 214 -20.67 -8.44 23.96
N LYS A 215 -19.35 -8.58 24.09
CA LYS A 215 -18.53 -9.21 23.05
C LYS A 215 -18.88 -10.69 22.92
N VAL A 216 -19.10 -11.13 21.69
CA VAL A 216 -19.36 -12.53 21.36
C VAL A 216 -18.24 -13.09 20.50
N LYS A 217 -18.05 -14.41 20.55
CA LYS A 217 -17.07 -15.09 19.71
C LYS A 217 -17.58 -15.14 18.27
N ILE A 218 -16.74 -14.73 17.34
CA ILE A 218 -16.99 -14.85 15.90
C ILE A 218 -16.65 -16.29 15.49
N ASP A 219 -17.56 -16.95 14.78
CA ASP A 219 -17.31 -18.19 14.05
C ASP A 219 -17.07 -17.86 12.57
N ASP A 220 -15.86 -18.12 12.08
CA ASP A 220 -15.47 -17.97 10.68
C ASP A 220 -15.25 -19.33 10.00
N ASN A 221 -15.68 -20.43 10.62
CA ASN A 221 -15.48 -21.78 10.11
C ASN A 221 -16.50 -22.16 9.02
N ASN A 222 -16.59 -21.33 7.98
CA ASN A 222 -17.35 -21.57 6.77
C ASN A 222 -16.44 -21.48 5.53
N LYS A 223 -16.95 -21.95 4.38
CA LYS A 223 -16.23 -21.98 3.09
C LYS A 223 -15.56 -20.64 2.75
N PHE A 224 -16.20 -19.54 3.10
CA PHE A 224 -15.82 -18.19 2.69
C PHE A 224 -15.16 -17.38 3.82
N LYS A 225 -14.90 -17.96 5.01
CA LYS A 225 -14.36 -17.23 6.17
C LYS A 225 -15.17 -15.98 6.53
N LEU A 226 -16.49 -16.03 6.37
CA LEU A 226 -17.41 -14.94 6.73
C LEU A 226 -17.65 -14.93 8.24
N MET A 227 -17.95 -13.76 8.80
CA MET A 227 -18.24 -13.64 10.23
C MET A 227 -19.65 -14.15 10.55
N THR A 228 -19.76 -15.24 11.30
CA THR A 228 -21.05 -15.78 11.77
C THR A 228 -21.13 -15.69 13.30
N VAL A 229 -22.30 -15.29 13.81
CA VAL A 229 -22.60 -15.24 15.25
C VAL A 229 -23.95 -15.86 15.56
N GLU A 230 -24.05 -16.47 16.75
CA GLU A 230 -25.32 -16.98 17.29
C GLU A 230 -26.01 -15.86 18.06
N VAL A 231 -27.21 -15.50 17.60
CA VAL A 231 -28.07 -14.50 18.21
C VAL A 231 -29.12 -15.23 19.06
N PRO A 232 -29.25 -14.89 20.36
CA PRO A 232 -30.25 -15.50 21.21
C PRO A 232 -31.68 -15.10 20.82
N LYS A 233 -32.66 -15.79 21.41
CA LYS A 233 -34.08 -15.47 21.23
C LYS A 233 -34.39 -14.10 21.82
N GLY A 234 -35.07 -13.27 21.04
CA GLY A 234 -35.48 -11.93 21.43
C GLY A 234 -35.19 -10.91 20.34
N GLU A 235 -35.17 -9.65 20.76
CA GLU A 235 -34.73 -8.51 19.96
C GLU A 235 -33.35 -8.07 20.44
N HIS A 236 -32.38 -8.05 19.54
CA HIS A 236 -30.97 -7.83 19.87
C HIS A 236 -30.28 -6.94 18.84
N TRP A 237 -29.43 -6.04 19.32
CA TRP A 237 -28.51 -5.28 18.47
C TRP A 237 -27.22 -6.05 18.29
N VAL A 238 -26.93 -6.45 17.05
CA VAL A 238 -25.65 -7.04 16.66
C VAL A 238 -24.78 -5.99 16.00
N GLU A 239 -23.66 -5.66 16.61
CA GLU A 239 -22.68 -4.69 16.11
C GLU A 239 -21.35 -5.37 15.80
N ALA A 240 -20.98 -5.41 14.53
CA ALA A 240 -19.63 -5.77 14.08
C ALA A 240 -18.82 -4.49 13.86
N GLN A 241 -17.72 -4.32 14.56
CA GLN A 241 -16.84 -3.16 14.45
C GLN A 241 -15.40 -3.59 14.17
N PHE A 242 -14.76 -2.89 13.24
CA PHE A 242 -13.35 -3.12 12.91
C PHE A 242 -12.45 -2.25 13.78
N MET A 243 -11.78 -2.89 14.72
CA MET A 243 -10.91 -2.27 15.71
C MET A 243 -9.45 -2.25 15.25
N ASN A 244 -8.64 -1.45 15.95
CA ASN A 244 -7.20 -1.48 15.77
C ASN A 244 -6.61 -2.80 16.29
N THR A 245 -5.76 -3.41 15.48
CA THR A 245 -4.95 -4.55 15.88
C THR A 245 -3.70 -4.09 16.65
N PRO A 246 -3.05 -4.97 17.43
CA PRO A 246 -1.81 -4.63 18.14
C PRO A 246 -0.73 -4.06 17.22
N ILE A 247 -0.60 -4.62 16.00
CA ILE A 247 0.37 -4.13 15.01
C ILE A 247 0.01 -2.74 14.47
N ARG A 248 -1.28 -2.43 14.30
CA ARG A 248 -1.73 -1.08 13.92
C ARG A 248 -1.48 -0.08 15.04
N ASN A 249 -1.71 -0.46 16.30
CA ASN A 249 -1.39 0.38 17.44
C ASN A 249 0.10 0.71 17.49
N LEU A 250 0.97 -0.30 17.30
CA LEU A 250 2.42 -0.09 17.21
C LEU A 250 2.80 0.85 16.05
N ALA A 251 2.23 0.63 14.85
CA ALA A 251 2.49 1.47 13.69
C ALA A 251 2.04 2.92 13.92
N ASN A 252 0.90 3.14 14.57
CA ASN A 252 0.41 4.47 14.93
C ASN A 252 1.37 5.16 15.90
N ILE A 253 1.85 4.46 16.93
CA ILE A 253 2.85 4.99 17.88
C ILE A 253 4.14 5.37 17.15
N LEU A 254 4.68 4.50 16.30
CA LEU A 254 5.89 4.76 15.53
C LEU A 254 5.72 5.96 14.59
N THR A 255 4.54 6.12 13.99
CA THR A 255 4.23 7.25 13.11
C THR A 255 4.23 8.56 13.90
N VAL A 256 3.55 8.61 15.04
CA VAL A 256 3.54 9.80 15.91
C VAL A 256 4.95 10.10 16.44
N ALA A 257 5.68 9.10 16.90
CA ALA A 257 7.05 9.27 17.38
C ALA A 257 7.98 9.80 16.27
N SER A 258 7.86 9.30 15.05
CA SER A 258 8.64 9.76 13.90
C SER A 258 8.29 11.21 13.53
N PHE A 259 7.01 11.55 13.52
CA PHE A 259 6.54 12.90 13.24
C PHE A 259 7.03 13.90 14.29
N LEU A 260 6.90 13.57 15.58
CA LEU A 260 7.42 14.38 16.67
C LEU A 260 8.94 14.52 16.61
N SER A 261 9.66 13.45 16.30
CA SER A 261 11.13 13.49 16.11
C SER A 261 11.51 14.43 14.97
N LEU A 262 10.76 14.42 13.85
CA LEU A 262 10.98 15.33 12.74
C LEU A 262 10.71 16.79 13.14
N LEU A 263 9.61 17.07 13.84
CA LEU A 263 9.33 18.41 14.35
C LEU A 263 10.42 18.89 15.29
N ILE A 264 10.88 18.03 16.21
CA ILE A 264 12.00 18.32 17.10
C ILE A 264 13.25 18.65 16.27
N LEU A 265 13.60 17.87 15.24
CA LEU A 265 14.77 18.17 14.40
C LEU A 265 14.65 19.49 13.61
N ILE A 266 13.45 19.89 13.21
CA ILE A 266 13.20 21.14 12.48
C ILE A 266 13.22 22.36 13.42
N PHE A 267 12.62 22.23 14.59
CA PHE A 267 12.39 23.34 15.52
C PHE A 267 13.39 23.42 16.67
N LEU A 268 14.21 22.39 16.89
CA LEU A 268 15.37 22.52 17.77
C LEU A 268 16.30 23.57 17.14
N PRO A 269 16.56 24.71 17.84
CA PRO A 269 17.54 25.67 17.35
C PRO A 269 18.86 24.94 17.15
N GLU A 270 19.60 25.22 16.07
CA GLU A 270 20.90 24.62 15.74
C GLU A 270 21.86 24.67 16.95
N TYR A 271 21.77 23.70 17.85
CA TYR A 271 22.62 23.61 19.02
C TYR A 271 23.94 23.02 18.54
N ARG A 272 24.79 23.93 18.04
CA ARG A 272 26.21 23.82 17.61
C ARG A 272 26.45 24.11 16.12
N ARG A 273 26.30 25.40 15.78
CA ARG A 273 27.30 26.12 14.98
C ARG A 273 28.15 27.06 15.85
N LYS A 274 28.74 26.55 16.92
CA LYS A 274 29.86 27.19 17.64
C LYS A 274 30.78 26.12 18.22
N SER A 275 31.86 25.82 17.50
CA SER A 275 33.23 25.54 18.01
C SER A 275 34.03 24.78 16.95
N ALA A 276 34.92 25.52 16.27
CA ALA A 276 36.15 25.16 15.54
C ALA A 276 36.24 25.92 14.22
#